data_AF-A0A966GDP3-F1
#
_entry.id   AF-A0A966GDP3-F1
#
_cell.length_a   1.000
_cell.length_b   1.000
_cell.length_c   1.000
_cell.angle_alpha   90.00
_cell.angle_beta   90.00
_cell.angle_gamma   90.00
#
_symmetry.space_group_name_H-M   'P 1'
#
loop_
_entity.id
_entity.type
_entity.pdbx_description
1 polymer ?
#
loop_
_entity_poly.entity_id
_entity_poly.type
_entity_poly.pdbx_seq_one_letter_code
_entity_poly.pdbx_strand_id
1 'polypeptide(L)'
;MSHASNDMLLRASQFLLLGFMAILAVGAVLICLGLGTFVVWQTGLLGPIPDAATGLHPANAPELPLAMMLALIATLLAFRFTQVLAQIVRSIAESDPFTLVNAERLRMMAALALAYQAVSAGLFFLGSAS
;
A
#
# COMPACT_ATOMS: atom_id res chain seq x y z
N MET A 1 3.47 1.84 38.65
CA MET A 1 2.99 0.58 38.04
C MET A 1 2.84 0.86 36.53
N SER A 2 3.55 0.31 35.54
CA SER A 2 4.82 -0.43 35.42
C SER A 2 5.50 0.11 34.14
N HIS A 3 6.76 0.54 34.17
CA HIS A 3 7.47 0.99 32.96
C HIS A 3 7.72 -0.16 31.97
N ALA A 4 7.69 -1.41 32.43
CA ALA A 4 7.98 -2.61 31.64
C ALA A 4 6.85 -3.00 30.67
N SER A 5 5.56 -2.81 31.03
CA SER A 5 4.46 -3.19 30.13
C SER A 5 4.29 -2.23 28.96
N ASN A 6 4.57 -0.93 29.15
CA ASN A 6 4.61 0.04 28.06
C ASN A 6 5.70 -0.33 27.05
N ASP A 7 6.86 -0.83 27.50
CA ASP A 7 7.95 -1.26 26.60
C ASP A 7 7.54 -2.49 25.76
N MET A 8 6.85 -3.49 26.35
CA MET A 8 6.39 -4.67 25.58
C MET A 8 5.31 -4.33 24.56
N LEU A 9 4.30 -3.52 24.92
CA LEU A 9 3.25 -3.12 23.98
C LEU A 9 3.80 -2.25 22.85
N LEU A 10 4.76 -1.39 23.15
CA LEU A 10 5.39 -0.52 22.17
C LEU A 10 6.26 -1.31 21.19
N ARG A 11 7.06 -2.27 21.68
CA ARG A 11 7.82 -3.19 20.84
C ARG A 11 6.92 -4.04 19.96
N ALA A 12 5.82 -4.57 20.50
CA ALA A 12 4.84 -5.31 19.73
C ALA A 12 4.25 -4.45 18.60
N SER A 13 3.95 -3.18 18.90
CA SER A 13 3.43 -2.23 17.91
C SER A 13 4.44 -1.93 16.81
N GLN A 14 5.72 -1.71 17.16
CA GLN A 14 6.79 -1.50 16.18
C GLN A 14 7.00 -2.74 15.29
N PHE A 15 6.98 -3.93 15.88
CA PHE A 15 7.11 -5.19 15.14
C PHE A 15 5.94 -5.40 14.17
N LEU A 16 4.72 -5.13 14.63
CA LEU A 16 3.52 -5.21 13.79
C LEU A 16 3.58 -4.20 12.63
N LEU A 17 4.01 -2.96 12.88
CA LEU A 17 4.20 -1.96 11.82
C LEU A 17 5.27 -2.37 10.81
N LEU A 18 6.37 -2.97 11.27
CA LEU A 18 7.40 -3.52 10.38
C LEU A 18 6.83 -4.65 9.51
N GLY A 19 6.05 -5.55 10.10
CA GLY A 19 5.35 -6.61 9.38
C GLY A 19 4.40 -6.07 8.30
N PHE A 20 3.58 -5.07 8.64
CA PHE A 20 2.70 -4.41 7.67
C PHE A 20 3.49 -3.75 6.54
N MET A 21 4.58 -3.05 6.85
CA MET A 21 5.45 -2.46 5.83
C MET A 21 6.04 -3.52 4.89
N ALA A 22 6.47 -4.66 5.43
CA ALA A 22 7.00 -5.77 4.62
C ALA A 22 5.92 -6.35 3.69
N ILE A 23 4.70 -6.58 4.20
CA ILE A 23 3.57 -7.06 3.40
C ILE A 23 3.24 -6.08 2.27
N LEU A 24 3.16 -4.79 2.57
CA LEU A 24 2.87 -3.75 1.58
C LEU A 24 3.99 -3.65 0.52
N ALA A 25 5.26 -3.77 0.93
CA ALA A 25 6.39 -3.77 0.00
C ALA A 25 6.35 -4.98 -0.95
N VAL A 26 6.08 -6.18 -0.42
CA VAL A 26 5.90 -7.39 -1.24
C VAL A 26 4.72 -7.23 -2.18
N GLY A 27 3.58 -6.71 -1.69
CA GLY A 27 2.41 -6.42 -2.52
C GLY A 27 2.73 -5.47 -3.68
N ALA A 28 3.45 -4.37 -3.42
CA ALA A 28 3.87 -3.44 -4.46
C ALA A 28 4.76 -4.12 -5.52
N VAL A 29 5.70 -4.97 -5.11
CA VAL A 29 6.55 -5.74 -6.03
C VAL A 29 5.71 -6.68 -6.90
N LEU A 30 4.76 -7.41 -6.31
CA LEU A 30 3.88 -8.31 -7.06
C LEU A 30 3.02 -7.57 -8.07
N ILE A 31 2.51 -6.38 -7.72
CA ILE A 31 1.76 -5.52 -8.66
C ILE A 31 2.66 -5.09 -9.83
N CYS A 32 3.89 -4.66 -9.56
CA CYS A 32 4.86 -4.30 -10.61
C CYS A 32 5.18 -5.48 -11.52
N LEU A 33 5.39 -6.67 -10.97
CA LEU A 33 5.63 -7.89 -11.76
C LEU A 33 4.41 -8.24 -12.62
N GLY A 34 3.21 -8.16 -12.07
CA GLY A 34 1.97 -8.41 -12.81
C GLY A 34 1.78 -7.40 -13.95
N LEU A 35 2.03 -6.11 -13.69
CA LEU A 35 1.93 -5.06 -14.71
C LEU A 35 2.97 -5.28 -15.82
N GLY A 36 4.22 -5.55 -15.45
CA GLY A 36 5.30 -5.86 -16.40
C GLY A 36 4.97 -7.08 -17.25
N THR A 37 4.47 -8.15 -16.64
CA THR A 37 4.05 -9.38 -17.35
C THR A 37 2.93 -9.07 -18.33
N PHE A 38 1.91 -8.32 -17.91
CA PHE A 38 0.79 -7.94 -18.77
C PHE A 38 1.24 -7.12 -19.99
N VAL A 39 2.10 -6.12 -19.78
CA VAL A 39 2.65 -5.29 -20.87
C VAL A 39 3.48 -6.11 -21.84
N VAL A 40 4.39 -6.95 -21.34
CA VAL A 40 5.20 -7.82 -22.22
C VAL A 40 4.31 -8.79 -22.99
N TRP A 41 3.20 -9.26 -22.40
CA TRP A 41 2.27 -10.13 -23.12
C TRP A 41 1.58 -9.44 -24.29
N GLN A 42 1.19 -8.17 -24.14
CA GLN A 42 0.59 -7.39 -25.22
C GLN A 42 1.50 -7.27 -26.45
N THR A 43 2.82 -7.33 -26.26
CA THR A 43 3.79 -7.30 -27.37
C THR A 43 3.93 -8.64 -28.10
N GLY A 44 3.31 -9.71 -27.60
CA GLY A 44 3.44 -11.07 -28.14
C GLY A 44 4.73 -11.80 -27.76
N LEU A 45 5.63 -11.16 -26.99
CA LEU A 45 6.93 -11.73 -26.61
C LEU A 45 6.84 -12.97 -25.71
N LEU A 46 5.75 -13.14 -24.95
CA LEU A 46 5.54 -14.29 -24.06
C LEU A 46 4.81 -15.46 -24.73
N GLY A 47 4.49 -15.35 -26.03
CA GLY A 47 3.71 -16.37 -26.73
C GLY A 47 2.21 -16.32 -26.39
N PRO A 48 1.45 -17.37 -26.76
CA PRO A 48 0.00 -17.40 -26.58
C PRO A 48 -0.40 -17.43 -25.10
N ILE A 49 -1.54 -16.80 -24.79
CA ILE A 49 -2.12 -16.82 -23.45
C ILE A 49 -2.63 -18.24 -23.12
N PRO A 50 -2.22 -18.85 -21.99
CA PRO A 50 -2.77 -20.11 -21.53
C PRO A 50 -4.28 -20.01 -21.37
N ASP A 51 -5.00 -21.09 -21.65
CA ASP A 51 -6.46 -21.13 -21.52
C ASP A 51 -6.93 -20.74 -20.10
N ALA A 52 -6.13 -21.08 -19.08
CA ALA A 52 -6.36 -20.71 -17.67
C ALA A 52 -6.28 -19.20 -17.38
N ALA A 53 -5.70 -18.40 -18.28
CA ALA A 53 -5.52 -16.96 -18.14
C ALA A 53 -6.32 -16.15 -19.20
N THR A 54 -7.24 -16.79 -19.92
CA THR A 54 -8.09 -16.15 -20.94
C THR A 54 -8.92 -14.98 -20.40
N GLY A 55 -9.33 -15.02 -19.14
CA GLY A 55 -10.01 -13.90 -18.47
C GLY A 55 -9.11 -12.67 -18.24
N LEU A 56 -7.80 -12.85 -18.27
CA LEU A 56 -6.79 -11.77 -18.15
C LEU A 56 -6.28 -11.33 -19.53
N HIS A 57 -6.89 -11.82 -20.61
CA HIS A 57 -6.53 -11.41 -21.96
C HIS A 57 -6.74 -9.90 -22.11
N PRO A 58 -5.79 -9.14 -22.69
CA PRO A 58 -5.89 -7.69 -22.81
C PRO A 58 -7.19 -7.19 -23.47
N ALA A 59 -7.72 -7.99 -24.42
CA ALA A 59 -9.00 -7.73 -25.06
C ALA A 59 -10.22 -7.87 -24.13
N ASN A 60 -10.12 -8.71 -23.10
CA ASN A 60 -11.19 -8.99 -22.15
C ASN A 60 -11.09 -8.12 -20.88
N ALA A 61 -9.93 -7.52 -20.61
CA ALA A 61 -9.67 -6.72 -19.42
C ALA A 61 -8.88 -5.43 -19.75
N PRO A 62 -9.43 -4.53 -20.59
CA PRO A 62 -8.73 -3.32 -21.01
C PRO A 62 -8.45 -2.35 -19.85
N GLU A 63 -9.25 -2.39 -18.80
CA GLU A 63 -9.11 -1.52 -17.62
C GLU A 63 -8.11 -2.05 -16.58
N LEU A 64 -7.64 -3.30 -16.74
CA LEU A 64 -6.75 -3.96 -15.78
C LEU A 64 -5.45 -3.18 -15.51
N PRO A 65 -4.75 -2.61 -16.52
CA PRO A 65 -3.54 -1.81 -16.26
C PRO A 65 -3.80 -0.60 -15.38
N LEU A 66 -4.93 0.09 -15.61
CA LEU A 66 -5.32 1.25 -14.82
C LEU A 66 -5.69 0.83 -13.40
N ALA A 67 -6.42 -0.28 -13.23
CA ALA A 67 -6.71 -0.88 -11.92
C ALA A 67 -5.44 -1.20 -11.14
N MET A 68 -4.46 -1.86 -11.79
CA MET A 68 -3.19 -2.22 -11.19
C MET A 68 -2.35 -0.98 -10.83
N MET A 69 -2.37 0.06 -11.67
CA MET A 69 -1.67 1.31 -11.38
C MET A 69 -2.29 2.05 -10.18
N LEU A 70 -3.63 2.11 -10.09
CA LEU A 70 -4.32 2.68 -8.93
C LEU A 70 -4.04 1.85 -7.67
N ALA A 71 -4.05 0.52 -7.76
CA ALA A 71 -3.70 -0.37 -6.65
C ALA A 71 -2.27 -0.16 -6.16
N LEU A 72 -1.31 0.05 -7.09
CA LEU A 72 0.06 0.38 -6.74
C LEU A 72 0.15 1.71 -5.98
N ILE A 73 -0.53 2.75 -6.47
CA ILE A 73 -0.55 4.07 -5.81
C ILE A 73 -1.16 3.95 -4.40
N ALA A 74 -2.30 3.25 -4.26
CA ALA A 74 -2.92 3.00 -2.96
C ALA A 74 -1.97 2.26 -2.01
N THR A 75 -1.25 1.25 -2.51
CA THR A 75 -0.25 0.50 -1.72
C THR A 75 0.90 1.40 -1.26
N LEU A 76 1.40 2.28 -2.13
CA LEU A 76 2.47 3.23 -1.78
C LEU A 76 2.01 4.27 -0.75
N LEU A 77 0.78 4.77 -0.88
CA LEU A 77 0.17 5.68 0.10
C LEU A 77 0.01 5.00 1.47
N ALA A 78 -0.49 3.77 1.49
CA ALA A 78 -0.60 2.96 2.70
C ALA A 78 0.78 2.73 3.34
N PHE A 79 1.79 2.40 2.52
CA PHE A 79 3.16 2.21 3.00
C PHE A 79 3.73 3.48 3.63
N ARG A 80 3.57 4.64 2.98
CA ARG A 80 3.98 5.94 3.54
C ARG A 80 3.23 6.27 4.82
N PHE A 81 1.93 5.97 4.90
CA PHE A 81 1.14 6.14 6.12
C PHE A 81 1.69 5.30 7.27
N THR A 82 1.98 4.02 7.03
CA THR A 82 2.57 3.12 8.02
C THR A 82 3.96 3.58 8.46
N GLN A 83 4.78 4.12 7.55
CA GLN A 83 6.08 4.71 7.88
C GLN A 83 5.95 5.91 8.82
N VAL A 84 5.04 6.84 8.53
CA VAL A 84 4.82 8.03 9.37
C VAL A 84 4.30 7.60 10.75
N LEU A 85 3.38 6.62 10.80
CA LEU A 85 2.89 6.05 12.05
C LEU A 85 4.03 5.39 12.86
N ALA A 86 4.91 4.63 12.21
CA ALA A 86 6.07 4.04 12.86
C ALA A 86 7.03 5.10 13.44
N GLN A 87 7.19 6.23 12.77
CA GLN A 87 7.98 7.35 13.28
C GLN A 87 7.35 8.00 14.53
N ILE A 88 6.01 8.11 14.57
CA ILE A 88 5.30 8.60 15.77
C ILE A 88 5.45 7.60 16.92
N VAL A 89 5.23 6.30 16.66
CA VAL A 89 5.38 5.26 17.69
C VAL A 89 6.82 5.23 18.23
N ARG A 90 7.82 5.44 17.37
CA ARG A 90 9.21 5.54 17.79
C ARG A 90 9.49 6.79 18.61
N SER A 91 8.94 7.95 18.25
CA SER A 91 9.14 9.17 19.04
C SER A 91 8.48 9.11 20.42
N ILE A 92 7.34 8.42 20.54
CA ILE A 92 6.69 8.13 21.83
C ILE A 92 7.52 7.20 22.70
N ALA A 93 8.32 6.30 22.10
CA ALA A 93 9.27 5.47 22.84
C ALA A 93 10.37 6.29 23.52
N GLU A 94 10.75 7.40 22.90
CA GLU A 94 11.92 8.19 23.26
C GLU A 94 11.55 9.42 24.10
N SER A 95 10.33 9.99 23.94
CA SER A 95 9.92 11.25 24.57
C SER A 95 8.40 11.47 24.55
N ASP A 96 7.95 12.67 24.92
CA ASP A 96 6.53 13.07 24.99
C ASP A 96 5.80 12.89 23.64
N PRO A 97 4.59 12.29 23.61
CA PRO A 97 3.76 12.22 22.40
C PRO A 97 3.43 13.57 21.76
N PHE A 98 3.32 14.66 22.53
CA PHE A 98 2.77 15.94 22.07
C PHE A 98 3.83 16.95 21.59
N THR A 99 4.70 16.52 20.69
CA THR A 99 5.67 17.41 20.04
C THR A 99 5.09 18.06 18.78
N LEU A 100 5.57 19.26 18.44
CA LEU A 100 5.25 19.93 17.17
C LEU A 100 5.56 19.04 15.95
N VAL A 101 6.61 18.22 16.06
CA VAL A 101 6.99 17.26 15.01
C VAL A 101 5.91 16.19 14.82
N ASN A 102 5.38 15.62 15.91
CA ASN A 102 4.31 14.64 15.82
C ASN A 102 2.99 15.26 15.33
N ALA A 103 2.72 16.53 15.65
CA ALA A 103 1.58 17.26 15.10
C ALA A 103 1.65 17.39 13.56
N GLU A 104 2.82 17.69 13.00
CA GLU A 104 3.00 17.74 11.54
C GLU A 104 2.87 16.35 10.91
N ARG A 105 3.39 15.31 11.56
CA ARG A 105 3.22 13.92 11.12
C ARG A 105 1.74 13.50 11.09
N LEU A 106 0.95 13.90 12.10
CA LEU A 106 -0.49 13.66 12.12
C LEU A 106 -1.21 14.39 10.98
N ARG A 107 -0.83 15.65 10.69
CA ARG A 107 -1.35 16.40 9.53
C ARG A 107 -1.04 15.68 8.22
N MET A 108 0.18 15.16 8.07
CA MET A 108 0.58 14.38 6.90
C MET A 108 -0.23 13.08 6.79
N MET A 109 -0.48 12.37 7.89
CA MET A 109 -1.33 11.17 7.89
C MET A 109 -2.76 11.47 7.45
N ALA A 110 -3.33 12.61 7.87
CA ALA A 110 -4.66 13.02 7.39
C ALA A 110 -4.67 13.26 5.87
N ALA A 111 -3.65 13.92 5.33
CA ALA A 111 -3.53 14.12 3.89
C ALA A 111 -3.35 12.79 3.13
N LEU A 112 -2.53 11.87 3.67
CA LEU A 112 -2.33 10.54 3.09
C LEU A 112 -3.64 9.73 3.10
N ALA A 113 -4.43 9.81 4.17
CA ALA A 113 -5.73 9.14 4.25
C ALA A 113 -6.72 9.69 3.22
N LEU A 114 -6.79 11.01 3.03
CA LEU A 114 -7.62 11.62 1.99
C LEU A 114 -7.17 11.20 0.58
N ALA A 115 -5.87 11.19 0.31
CA ALA A 115 -5.33 10.73 -0.97
C ALA A 115 -5.68 9.23 -1.20
N TYR A 116 -5.56 8.40 -0.17
CA TYR A 116 -5.91 6.99 -0.25
C TYR A 116 -7.40 6.77 -0.56
N GLN A 117 -8.28 7.55 0.07
CA GLN A 117 -9.72 7.51 -0.22
C GLN A 117 -10.03 7.91 -1.66
N ALA A 118 -9.38 8.96 -2.18
CA ALA A 118 -9.55 9.39 -3.56
C ALA A 118 -9.15 8.29 -4.56
N VAL A 119 -8.00 7.63 -4.33
CA VAL A 119 -7.53 6.51 -5.17
C VAL A 119 -8.46 5.31 -5.05
N SER A 120 -8.90 4.98 -3.83
CA SER A 120 -9.82 3.86 -3.57
C SER A 120 -11.18 4.06 -4.24
N ALA A 121 -11.69 5.30 -4.24
CA ALA A 121 -12.90 5.65 -4.96
C ALA A 121 -12.73 5.44 -6.48
N GLY A 122 -11.60 5.87 -7.05
CA GLY A 122 -11.28 5.60 -8.45
C GLY A 122 -11.28 4.10 -8.78
N LEU A 123 -10.68 3.29 -7.92
CA LEU A 123 -10.66 1.83 -8.02
C LEU A 123 -12.08 1.22 -7.97
N PHE A 124 -12.93 1.72 -7.07
CA PHE A 124 -14.31 1.28 -6.95
C PHE A 124 -15.13 1.60 -8.20
N PHE A 125 -15.01 2.83 -8.73
CA PHE A 125 -15.71 3.21 -9.95
C PHE A 125 -15.28 2.37 -11.15
N LEU A 126 -13.98 2.10 -11.28
CA LEU A 126 -13.43 1.26 -12.33
C LEU A 126 -14.00 -0.17 -12.28
N GLY A 127 -14.08 -0.77 -11.08
CA GLY A 127 -14.68 -2.08 -10.90
C GLY A 127 -16.21 -2.13 -11.08
N SER A 128 -16.90 -0.98 -11.07
CA SER A 128 -18.34 -0.90 -11.33
C SER A 128 -18.70 -0.70 -12.81
N ALA A 129 -17.71 -0.35 -13.65
CA ALA A 129 -17.89 -0.07 -15.07
C ALA A 129 -17.65 -1.31 -15.98
N SER A 130 -17.03 -2.36 -15.44
CA SER A 130 -16.73 -3.65 -16.09
C SER A 130 -17.79 -4.71 -15.79
#